data_AF-A0A7W9GC81-F1
#
_entry.id   AF-A0A7W9GC81-F1
#
_cell.length_a   1.000
_cell.length_b   1.000
_cell.length_c   1.000
_cell.angle_alpha   90.00
_cell.angle_beta   90.00
_cell.angle_gamma   90.00
#
_symmetry.space_group_name_H-M   'P 1'
#
loop_
_entity.id
_entity.type
_entity.pdbx_description
1 polymer ?
#
loop_
_entity_poly.entity_id
_entity_poly.type
_entity_poly.pdbx_seq_one_letter_code
_entity_poly.pdbx_strand_id
1 'polypeptide(L)'
;MTLTRKADTPKGVNAPADTIYCGGYLSIPYVNTLYNDVRTEIEVQCTAVVDSIDLYLNLYKDGSTTTTTKRYNPANYGIHYSSAPCQGTTNTYFAGGTAVFTKAGYAGSPLVMNGTTPQVTLAC
;
A
#
# COMPACT_ATOMS: atom_id res chain seq x y z
N MET A 1 -2.43 4.92 -11.66
CA MET A 1 -1.19 5.63 -12.09
C MET A 1 -0.37 4.70 -12.99
N THR A 2 0.60 5.21 -13.75
CA THR A 2 1.24 4.42 -14.82
C THR A 2 2.75 4.50 -14.83
N LEU A 3 3.38 3.38 -15.20
CA LEU A 3 4.77 3.27 -15.61
C LEU A 3 4.80 3.07 -17.14
N THR A 4 5.62 3.81 -17.86
CA THR A 4 5.72 3.68 -19.33
C THR A 4 7.11 3.25 -19.73
N ARG A 5 7.26 2.23 -20.59
CA ARG A 5 8.60 1.77 -21.00
C ARG A 5 9.35 2.89 -21.72
N LYS A 6 10.62 3.09 -21.38
CA LYS A 6 11.50 4.03 -22.12
C LYS A 6 11.74 3.50 -23.53
N ALA A 7 11.79 4.41 -24.51
CA ALA A 7 11.94 4.07 -25.92
C ALA A 7 13.16 3.17 -26.21
N ASP A 8 14.26 3.40 -25.49
CA ASP A 8 15.53 2.69 -25.69
C ASP A 8 15.64 1.36 -24.92
N THR A 9 14.60 0.96 -24.18
CA THR A 9 14.63 -0.32 -23.44
C THR A 9 14.19 -1.45 -24.37
N PRO A 10 15.06 -2.45 -24.64
CA PRO A 10 14.74 -3.55 -25.55
C PRO A 10 13.44 -4.25 -25.15
N LYS A 11 12.56 -4.48 -26.12
CA LYS A 11 11.45 -5.45 -25.99
C LYS A 11 12.06 -6.85 -25.97
N GLY A 12 12.60 -7.30 -24.84
CA GLY A 12 13.01 -8.69 -24.67
C GLY A 12 11.86 -9.66 -24.96
N VAL A 13 12.15 -10.96 -25.08
CA VAL A 13 11.18 -12.00 -25.48
C VAL A 13 10.00 -12.15 -24.47
N ASN A 14 10.11 -11.54 -23.29
CA ASN A 14 9.07 -11.39 -22.26
C ASN A 14 8.86 -9.92 -21.85
N ALA A 15 9.00 -8.98 -22.80
CA ALA A 15 8.90 -7.55 -22.52
C ALA A 15 7.55 -7.25 -21.85
N PRO A 16 7.54 -6.63 -20.65
CA PRO A 16 6.30 -6.23 -20.05
C PRO A 16 5.60 -5.21 -20.96
N ALA A 17 4.29 -5.07 -20.76
CA ALA A 17 3.44 -4.13 -21.49
C ALA A 17 4.13 -2.75 -21.63
N ASP A 18 3.91 -2.09 -22.77
CA ASP A 18 4.44 -0.74 -23.04
C ASP A 18 4.03 0.25 -21.94
N THR A 19 2.89 -0.02 -21.30
CA THR A 19 2.39 0.69 -20.12
C THR A 19 1.97 -0.31 -19.05
N ILE A 20 2.41 -0.10 -17.81
CA ILE A 20 1.95 -0.83 -16.62
C ILE A 20 1.04 0.12 -15.83
N TYR A 21 -0.19 -0.30 -15.57
CA TYR A 21 -1.12 0.44 -14.72
C TYR A 21 -1.04 -0.13 -13.31
N CYS A 22 -0.81 0.73 -12.33
CA CYS A 22 -0.82 0.38 -10.92
C CYS A 22 -1.90 1.20 -10.19
N GLY A 23 -2.56 0.54 -9.25
CA GLY A 23 -3.58 1.11 -8.39
C GLY A 23 -3.62 0.40 -7.05
N GLY A 24 -4.51 0.85 -6.18
CA GLY A 24 -4.68 0.26 -4.87
C GLY A 24 -5.71 1.01 -4.05
N TYR A 25 -5.95 0.50 -2.85
CA TYR A 25 -6.81 1.13 -1.88
C TYR A 25 -6.19 1.06 -0.48
N LEU A 26 -6.68 1.94 0.39
CA LEU A 26 -6.37 1.97 1.81
C LEU A 26 -7.70 1.87 2.56
N SER A 27 -7.88 0.84 3.37
CA SER A 27 -9.12 0.67 4.13
C SER A 27 -9.17 1.64 5.31
N ILE A 28 -10.36 2.20 5.53
CA ILE A 28 -10.67 2.97 6.74
C ILE A 28 -10.44 2.06 7.95
N PRO A 29 -9.79 2.54 9.04
CA PRO A 29 -9.62 1.74 10.24
C PRO A 29 -10.93 1.10 10.72
N TYR A 30 -10.88 -0.17 11.07
CA TYR A 30 -12.02 -0.95 11.52
C TYR A 30 -11.65 -1.88 12.67
N VAL A 31 -12.63 -2.22 13.51
CA VAL A 31 -12.45 -3.19 14.59
C VAL A 31 -12.45 -4.60 14.00
N ASN A 32 -11.37 -5.34 14.23
CA ASN A 32 -11.28 -6.75 13.88
C ASN A 32 -11.48 -7.60 15.15
N THR A 33 -12.68 -8.14 15.29
CA THR A 33 -13.10 -8.92 16.47
C THR A 33 -12.42 -10.28 16.58
N LEU A 34 -11.86 -10.82 15.48
CA LEU A 34 -11.14 -12.10 15.50
C LEU A 34 -9.80 -11.98 16.24
N TYR A 35 -9.13 -10.83 16.13
CA TYR A 35 -7.82 -10.58 16.74
C TYR A 35 -7.84 -9.55 17.86
N ASN A 36 -9.03 -9.01 18.18
CA ASN A 36 -9.23 -7.98 19.20
C ASN A 36 -8.30 -6.77 19.00
N ASP A 37 -8.23 -6.27 17.77
CA ASP A 37 -7.43 -5.11 17.37
C ASP A 37 -8.21 -4.16 16.43
N VAL A 38 -7.78 -2.91 16.34
CA VAL A 38 -8.15 -2.02 15.23
C VAL A 38 -7.15 -2.24 14.10
N ARG A 39 -7.67 -2.44 12.89
CA ARG A 39 -6.88 -2.69 11.68
C ARG A 39 -7.14 -1.68 10.60
N THR A 40 -6.10 -1.43 9.83
CA THR A 40 -6.16 -0.83 8.50
C THR A 40 -5.30 -1.67 7.56
N GLU A 41 -5.64 -1.64 6.29
CA GLU A 41 -5.04 -2.45 5.25
C GLU A 41 -4.76 -1.60 4.02
N ILE A 42 -3.57 -1.78 3.45
CA ILE A 42 -3.21 -1.29 2.13
C ILE A 42 -3.08 -2.47 1.18
N GLU A 43 -3.78 -2.39 0.06
CA GLU A 43 -3.73 -3.38 -1.01
C GLU A 43 -3.46 -2.68 -2.34
N VAL A 44 -2.54 -3.24 -3.12
CA VAL A 44 -2.14 -2.68 -4.40
C VAL A 44 -1.99 -3.76 -5.46
N GLN A 45 -2.22 -3.36 -6.71
CA GLN A 45 -2.09 -4.23 -7.86
C GLN A 45 -1.56 -3.46 -9.07
N CYS A 46 -0.73 -4.13 -9.86
CA CYS A 46 -0.28 -3.67 -11.16
C CYS A 46 -0.73 -4.66 -12.26
N THR A 47 -0.95 -4.15 -13.47
CA THR A 47 -1.31 -4.99 -14.64
C THR A 47 -0.17 -5.91 -15.11
N ALA A 48 1.04 -5.72 -14.61
CA ALA A 48 2.21 -6.56 -14.88
C ALA A 48 3.16 -6.62 -13.67
N VAL A 49 4.07 -7.60 -13.67
CA VAL A 49 5.08 -7.79 -12.61
C VAL A 49 6.11 -6.65 -12.61
N VAL A 50 6.21 -5.97 -11.48
CA VAL A 50 7.22 -4.96 -11.18
C VAL A 50 8.38 -5.56 -10.38
N ASP A 51 9.50 -4.84 -10.29
CA ASP A 51 10.72 -5.34 -9.66
C ASP A 51 10.59 -5.31 -8.14
N SER A 52 9.97 -4.26 -7.60
CA SER A 52 9.50 -4.24 -6.21
C SER A 52 8.20 -3.48 -6.03
N ILE A 53 7.46 -3.89 -5.00
CA ILE A 53 6.39 -3.13 -4.37
C ILE A 53 6.77 -2.96 -2.90
N ASP A 54 7.05 -1.73 -2.48
CA ASP A 54 7.31 -1.39 -1.08
C ASP A 54 6.08 -0.68 -0.51
N LEU A 55 5.47 -1.28 0.52
CA LEU A 55 4.27 -0.77 1.19
C LEU A 55 4.64 -0.23 2.57
N TYR A 56 4.19 0.98 2.86
CA TYR A 56 4.34 1.67 4.15
C TYR A 56 2.94 2.00 4.66
N LEU A 57 2.65 1.62 5.89
CA LEU A 57 1.33 1.80 6.47
C LEU A 57 1.45 2.35 7.89
N ASN A 58 0.72 3.44 8.14
CA ASN A 58 0.64 4.12 9.42
C ASN A 58 -0.79 4.03 9.93
N LEU A 59 -0.97 3.48 11.13
CA LEU A 59 -2.22 3.56 11.88
C LEU A 59 -2.03 4.57 13.01
N TYR A 60 -2.87 5.59 13.04
CA TYR A 60 -2.85 6.63 14.06
C TYR A 60 -3.96 6.37 15.08
N LYS A 61 -3.64 6.51 16.38
CA LYS A 61 -4.57 6.39 17.50
C LYS A 61 -4.32 7.53 18.49
N ASP A 62 -5.28 8.44 18.64
CA ASP A 62 -5.23 9.58 19.58
C ASP A 62 -3.87 10.34 19.57
N GLY A 63 -3.27 10.49 18.39
CA GLY A 63 -1.97 11.15 18.20
C GLY A 63 -0.73 10.23 18.29
N SER A 64 -0.88 8.99 18.76
CA SER A 64 0.15 7.94 18.63
C SER A 64 0.12 7.29 17.25
N THR A 65 1.25 6.72 16.80
CA THR A 65 1.37 6.10 15.47
C THR A 65 2.01 4.72 15.55
N THR A 66 1.43 3.75 14.85
CA THR A 66 2.04 2.46 14.55
C THR A 66 2.39 2.38 13.07
N THR A 67 3.69 2.34 12.78
CA THR A 67 4.22 2.25 11.42
C THR A 67 4.68 0.84 11.12
N THR A 68 4.23 0.30 9.99
CA THR A 68 4.65 -1.01 9.49
C THR A 68 5.03 -0.91 8.02
N THR A 69 5.94 -1.79 7.59
CA THR A 69 6.42 -1.82 6.22
C THR A 69 6.51 -3.24 5.70
N LYS A 70 6.20 -3.44 4.41
CA LYS A 70 6.34 -4.72 3.75
C LYS A 70 6.83 -4.56 2.32
N ARG A 71 7.82 -5.34 1.93
CA ARG A 71 8.33 -5.40 0.56
C ARG A 71 7.92 -6.68 -0.13
N TYR A 72 7.56 -6.57 -1.39
CA TYR A 72 7.31 -7.65 -2.32
C TYR A 72 8.26 -7.53 -3.51
N ASN A 73 8.96 -8.60 -3.88
CA ASN A 73 9.90 -8.58 -5.00
C ASN A 73 10.20 -9.99 -5.56
N PRO A 74 10.06 -10.21 -6.89
CA PRO A 74 9.25 -9.45 -7.84
C PRO A 74 7.75 -9.73 -7.60
N ALA A 75 6.88 -8.77 -7.89
CA ALA A 75 5.44 -8.96 -7.72
C ALA A 75 4.61 -8.03 -8.61
N ASN A 76 3.35 -8.39 -8.84
CA ASN A 76 2.32 -7.50 -9.41
C ASN A 76 1.20 -7.19 -8.40
N TYR A 77 1.31 -7.69 -7.18
CA TYR A 77 0.32 -7.58 -6.13
C TYR A 77 1.00 -7.47 -4.77
N GLY A 78 0.44 -6.67 -3.87
CA GLY A 78 0.91 -6.57 -2.49
C GLY A 78 -0.22 -6.17 -1.55
N ILE A 79 -0.20 -6.73 -0.34
CA ILE A 79 -1.17 -6.48 0.72
C ILE A 79 -0.47 -6.39 2.07
N HIS A 80 -0.75 -5.35 2.84
CA HIS A 80 -0.16 -5.18 4.15
C HIS A 80 -1.15 -4.56 5.11
N TYR A 81 -1.02 -4.90 6.40
CA TYR A 81 -1.87 -4.41 7.46
C TYR A 81 -1.02 -3.80 8.57
N SER A 82 -1.60 -2.82 9.25
CA SER A 82 -1.12 -2.26 10.50
C SER A 82 -2.26 -2.41 11.50
N SER A 83 -1.91 -2.73 12.75
CA SER A 83 -2.89 -2.94 13.79
C SER A 83 -2.46 -2.33 15.12
N ALA A 84 -3.47 -1.96 15.91
CA ALA A 84 -3.30 -1.48 17.28
C ALA A 84 -4.26 -2.28 18.18
N PRO A 85 -3.79 -2.79 19.34
CA PRO A 85 -4.62 -3.60 20.23
C PRO A 85 -5.81 -2.82 20.78
N CYS A 86 -6.93 -3.52 20.99
CA CYS A 86 -8.10 -2.99 21.69
C CYS A 86 -7.80 -2.71 23.17
N GLN A 87 -8.33 -1.60 23.69
CA GLN A 87 -8.09 -1.17 25.08
C GLN A 87 -9.37 -1.09 25.92
N GLY A 88 -10.50 -1.53 25.37
CA GLY A 88 -11.82 -1.44 25.99
C GLY A 88 -12.36 -0.01 26.01
N THR A 89 -11.87 0.88 25.15
CA THR A 89 -12.23 2.30 25.17
C THR A 89 -12.60 2.82 23.79
N THR A 90 -13.25 3.99 23.76
CA THR A 90 -13.51 4.69 22.49
C THR A 90 -12.32 5.58 22.16
N ASN A 91 -11.71 5.36 21.00
CA ASN A 91 -10.54 6.11 20.56
C ASN A 91 -10.74 6.60 19.11
N THR A 92 -9.94 7.59 18.73
CA THR A 92 -9.97 8.17 17.39
C THR A 92 -8.86 7.59 16.53
N TYR A 93 -9.21 7.13 15.33
CA TYR A 93 -8.31 6.49 14.39
C TYR A 93 -8.35 7.15 13.01
N PHE A 94 -7.20 7.17 12.35
CA PHE A 94 -7.08 7.37 10.91
C PHE A 94 -5.84 6.62 10.42
N ALA A 95 -5.71 6.45 9.11
CA ALA A 95 -4.60 5.74 8.51
C ALA A 95 -3.96 6.56 7.38
N GLY A 96 -2.66 6.39 7.23
CA GLY A 96 -1.90 6.87 6.09
C GLY A 96 -1.16 5.71 5.44
N GLY A 97 -1.16 5.65 4.12
CA GLY A 97 -0.51 4.59 3.36
C GLY A 97 0.31 5.14 2.20
N THR A 98 1.48 4.56 1.98
CA THR A 98 2.32 4.82 0.81
C THR A 98 2.68 3.50 0.14
N ALA A 99 2.56 3.45 -1.18
CA ALA A 99 3.03 2.34 -2.00
C ALA A 99 4.05 2.86 -3.02
N VAL A 100 5.20 2.20 -3.11
CA VAL A 100 6.28 2.53 -4.04
C VAL A 100 6.49 1.35 -4.98
N PHE A 101 6.39 1.58 -6.28
CA PHE A 101 6.58 0.58 -7.32
C PHE A 101 7.86 0.89 -8.09
N THR A 102 8.75 -0.09 -8.23
CA THR A 102 9.96 0.07 -9.03
C THR A 102 9.95 -0.84 -10.26
N LYS A 103 10.32 -0.29 -11.41
CA LYS A 103 10.51 -1.06 -12.64
C LYS A 103 11.65 -0.46 -13.48
N ALA A 104 12.74 -1.17 -13.62
CA ALA A 104 13.87 -0.77 -14.45
C ALA A 104 13.44 -0.64 -15.92
N GLY A 105 13.95 0.39 -16.61
CA GLY A 105 13.60 0.67 -18.00
C GLY A 105 12.22 1.33 -18.20
N TYR A 106 11.52 1.71 -17.13
CA TYR A 106 10.25 2.45 -17.20
C TYR A 106 10.41 3.89 -16.71
N ALA A 107 9.89 4.84 -17.47
CA ALA A 107 9.66 6.21 -17.06
C ALA A 107 8.56 6.26 -15.98
N GLY A 108 8.72 7.15 -15.01
CA GLY A 108 7.85 7.24 -13.83
C GLY A 108 8.19 6.26 -12.72
N SER A 109 9.27 5.47 -12.84
CA SER A 109 9.83 4.66 -11.75
C SER A 109 10.85 5.46 -10.94
N PRO A 110 10.80 5.47 -9.59
CA PRO A 110 9.75 4.83 -8.78
C PRO A 110 8.41 5.55 -8.91
N LEU A 111 7.34 4.77 -9.06
CA LEU A 111 5.98 5.29 -8.99
C LEU A 111 5.54 5.28 -7.54
N VAL A 112 5.11 6.42 -7.02
CA VAL A 112 4.68 6.56 -5.63
C VAL A 112 3.19 6.87 -5.58
N MET A 113 2.44 6.12 -4.76
CA MET A 113 1.04 6.35 -4.47
C MET A 113 0.86 6.59 -2.98
N ASN A 114 0.16 7.66 -2.62
CA ASN A 114 -0.15 7.99 -1.23
C ASN A 114 -1.66 8.02 -1.03
N GLY A 115 -2.11 7.58 0.14
CA GLY A 115 -3.51 7.61 0.56
C GLY A 115 -3.62 7.96 2.04
N THR A 116 -4.70 8.63 2.40
CA THR A 116 -5.08 8.87 3.80
C THR A 116 -6.57 8.58 3.94
N THR A 117 -6.97 8.06 5.10
CA THR A 117 -8.38 7.79 5.39
C THR A 117 -8.96 8.96 6.19
N PRO A 118 -10.29 9.15 6.15
CA PRO A 118 -10.96 10.04 7.10
C PRO A 118 -10.75 9.54 8.53
N GLN A 119 -10.83 10.48 9.47
CA GLN A 119 -10.84 10.18 10.89
C GLN A 119 -12.15 9.48 11.27
N VAL A 120 -12.04 8.39 12.04
CA VAL A 120 -13.17 7.62 12.56
C VAL A 120 -13.01 7.37 14.06
N THR A 121 -14.13 7.29 14.76
CA THR A 121 -14.16 6.94 16.18
C THR A 121 -14.63 5.50 16.32
N LEU A 122 -13.84 4.66 16.96
CA LEU A 122 -14.12 3.24 17.12
C LEU A 122 -14.10 2.87 18.61
N ALA A 123 -15.03 2.03 19.02
CA ALA A 123 -15.06 1.42 20.34
C ALA A 123 -14.42 0.04 20.26
N CYS A 124 -13.30 -0.11 20.95
CA CYS A 124 -12.44 -1.28 20.98
C CYS A 124 -11.52 -1.18 22.20
#